data_AF-A0A849USJ8-F1
#
_entry.id   AF-A0A849USJ8-F1
#
_cell.length_a   1.000
_cell.length_b   1.000
_cell.length_c   1.000
_cell.angle_alpha   90.00
_cell.angle_beta   90.00
_cell.angle_gamma   90.00
#
_symmetry.space_group_name_H-M   'P 1'
#
loop_
_entity.id
_entity.type
_entity.pdbx_description
1 polymer ?
#
loop_
_entity_poly.entity_id
_entity_poly.type
_entity_poly.pdbx_seq_one_letter_code
_entity_poly.pdbx_strand_id
1 'polypeptide(L)'
;MSKDSTLNCASCHNPKFAFADTVAFSIGVGGKLGNRNAPSVLNMKNRPYYFYDGRAASLEEQALMPIANPLEMNLAVADAVDRLNKNKEYLNLFYKVFKQKPTAQNLSAALAAYEETLETVNSKYDDWANDKIKLSPAEERGKTLFTGDKAKCFDCHFGPDFTGDEFKNIGLFNSTFITDSGRYDKTKSIADIGKFKVPGLRNVAVTAPYMHNGIFKTLEEVLHYYNNPNGIFIHPQNIDPALQKPLGLTKREQTDIISFLKTLTDKKYKKNA
;
A
#
# COMPACT_ATOMS: atom_id res chain seq x y z
N MET A 1 -12.87 11.92 -12.48
CA MET A 1 -13.07 13.09 -11.60
C MET A 1 -11.77 13.88 -11.42
N SER A 2 -11.01 14.10 -12.49
CA SER A 2 -9.76 14.89 -12.49
C SER A 2 -9.98 16.24 -13.19
N LYS A 3 -9.11 17.22 -12.94
CA LYS A 3 -9.26 18.59 -13.46
C LYS A 3 -9.54 18.64 -14.95
N ASP A 4 -8.73 17.94 -15.73
CA ASP A 4 -8.79 17.84 -17.19
C ASP A 4 -9.57 16.60 -17.68
N SER A 5 -10.15 15.83 -16.77
CA SER A 5 -10.86 14.58 -17.04
C SER A 5 -10.01 13.46 -17.68
N THR A 6 -8.69 13.54 -17.59
CA THR A 6 -7.77 12.52 -18.13
C THR A 6 -7.53 11.34 -17.19
N LEU A 7 -7.67 11.56 -15.88
CA LEU A 7 -7.40 10.57 -14.83
C LEU A 7 -8.65 10.12 -14.06
N ASN A 8 -8.61 8.88 -13.60
CA ASN A 8 -9.52 8.29 -12.62
C ASN A 8 -8.72 7.47 -11.59
N CYS A 9 -9.38 6.93 -10.57
CA CYS A 9 -8.70 6.18 -9.49
C CYS A 9 -7.88 5.01 -10.04
N ALA A 10 -8.40 4.30 -11.06
CA ALA A 10 -7.73 3.17 -11.70
C ALA A 10 -6.55 3.56 -12.60
N SER A 11 -6.33 4.85 -12.87
CA SER A 11 -5.12 5.34 -13.54
C SER A 11 -3.87 5.09 -12.69
N CYS A 12 -3.99 5.19 -11.35
CA CYS A 12 -2.91 4.91 -10.41
C CYS A 12 -3.13 3.57 -9.68
N HIS A 13 -4.38 3.22 -9.38
CA HIS A 13 -4.74 1.96 -8.71
C HIS A 13 -5.23 0.93 -9.71
N ASN A 14 -4.31 0.37 -10.50
CA ASN A 14 -4.66 -0.42 -11.67
C ASN A 14 -5.23 -1.80 -11.28
N PRO A 15 -6.49 -2.13 -11.61
CA PRO A 15 -7.09 -3.40 -11.22
C PRO A 15 -6.34 -4.63 -11.74
N LYS A 16 -5.59 -4.51 -12.85
CA LYS A 16 -4.76 -5.62 -13.36
C LYS A 16 -3.56 -5.91 -12.45
N PHE A 17 -3.02 -4.90 -11.77
CA PHE A 17 -1.86 -5.02 -10.89
C PHE A 17 -2.26 -4.95 -9.43
N ALA A 18 -3.32 -5.69 -9.08
CA ALA A 18 -3.85 -5.74 -7.72
C ALA A 18 -4.11 -4.33 -7.13
N PHE A 19 -4.60 -3.41 -7.96
CA PHE A 19 -4.88 -2.02 -7.60
C PHE A 19 -3.68 -1.20 -7.10
N ALA A 20 -2.46 -1.61 -7.41
CA ALA A 20 -1.26 -0.80 -7.28
C ALA A 20 -0.90 -0.14 -8.62
N ASP A 21 0.02 0.82 -8.59
CA ASP A 21 0.68 1.32 -9.80
C ASP A 21 1.92 0.46 -10.13
N THR A 22 2.43 0.62 -11.35
CA THR A 22 3.61 -0.10 -11.86
C THR A 22 4.86 0.79 -11.93
N VAL A 23 4.75 2.04 -11.50
CA VAL A 23 5.84 3.03 -11.48
C VAL A 23 6.11 3.53 -10.06
N ALA A 24 7.32 4.05 -9.83
CA ALA A 24 7.71 4.55 -8.51
C ALA A 24 6.87 5.74 -8.05
N PHE A 25 6.51 6.64 -8.98
CA PHE A 25 5.65 7.79 -8.73
C PHE A 25 4.59 7.90 -9.83
N SER A 26 3.32 7.88 -9.42
CA SER A 26 2.20 8.01 -10.35
C SER A 26 2.18 9.37 -11.03
N ILE A 27 1.64 9.40 -12.25
CA ILE A 27 1.50 10.61 -13.07
C ILE A 27 0.11 11.22 -12.83
N GLY A 28 0.09 12.41 -12.26
CA GLY A 28 -1.08 13.25 -12.09
C GLY A 28 -1.39 14.15 -13.30
N VAL A 29 -2.41 15.00 -13.12
CA VAL A 29 -2.87 15.96 -14.13
C VAL A 29 -1.73 16.82 -14.63
N GLY A 30 -1.64 16.96 -15.96
CA GLY A 30 -0.59 17.75 -16.61
C GLY A 30 0.81 17.14 -16.53
N GLY A 31 0.92 15.83 -16.30
CA GLY A 31 2.20 15.12 -16.28
C GLY A 31 3.00 15.29 -14.98
N LYS A 32 2.39 15.82 -13.92
CA LYS A 32 3.06 16.00 -12.63
C LYS A 32 3.30 14.64 -11.97
N LEU A 33 4.48 14.46 -11.38
CA LEU A 33 4.77 13.27 -10.59
C LEU A 33 4.32 13.46 -9.15
N GLY A 34 3.75 12.40 -8.58
CA GLY A 34 3.59 12.27 -7.13
C GLY A 34 4.93 12.19 -6.41
N ASN A 35 4.87 12.13 -5.08
CA ASN A 35 6.04 12.03 -4.20
C ASN A 35 6.18 10.68 -3.50
N ARG A 36 5.21 9.78 -3.69
CA ARG A 36 5.19 8.42 -3.14
C ARG A 36 4.66 7.44 -4.18
N ASN A 37 5.04 6.17 -4.05
CA ASN A 37 4.43 5.08 -4.79
C ASN A 37 2.95 4.96 -4.43
N ALA A 38 2.10 4.62 -5.41
CA ALA A 38 0.69 4.40 -5.14
C ALA A 38 0.48 2.95 -4.67
N PRO A 39 0.07 2.72 -3.42
CA PRO A 39 -0.08 1.39 -2.88
C PRO A 39 -1.30 0.70 -3.48
N SER A 40 -1.39 -0.62 -3.29
CA SER A 40 -2.63 -1.36 -3.50
C SER A 40 -3.76 -0.81 -2.61
N VAL A 41 -4.98 -0.68 -3.14
CA VAL A 41 -6.19 -0.39 -2.33
C VAL A 41 -6.92 -1.66 -1.86
N LEU A 42 -6.34 -2.84 -2.06
CA LEU A 42 -6.94 -4.10 -1.62
C LEU A 42 -6.78 -4.30 -0.10
N ASN A 43 -7.77 -4.94 0.53
CA ASN A 43 -7.77 -5.29 1.96
C ASN A 43 -7.69 -4.08 2.91
N MET A 44 -8.32 -2.98 2.53
CA MET A 44 -8.28 -1.70 3.26
C MET A 44 -9.49 -1.50 4.18
N LYS A 45 -10.44 -2.43 4.20
CA LYS A 45 -11.61 -2.35 5.08
C LYS A 45 -11.20 -2.29 6.56
N ASN A 46 -11.83 -1.38 7.31
CA ASN A 46 -11.65 -1.21 8.77
C ASN A 46 -10.20 -0.95 9.23
N ARG A 47 -9.35 -0.38 8.38
CA ARG A 47 -8.01 0.02 8.79
C ARG A 47 -8.05 1.25 9.71
N PRO A 48 -7.15 1.34 10.69
CA PRO A 48 -7.10 2.48 11.61
C PRO A 48 -6.49 3.75 10.96
N TYR A 49 -5.69 3.57 9.90
CA TYR A 49 -4.97 4.66 9.24
C TYR A 49 -4.82 4.40 7.74
N TYR A 50 -4.93 5.47 6.94
CA TYR A 50 -4.79 5.45 5.49
C TYR A 50 -3.65 6.38 5.05
N PHE A 51 -3.11 6.13 3.85
CA PHE A 51 -1.80 6.59 3.37
C PHE A 51 -0.61 6.03 4.16
N TYR A 52 0.59 6.12 3.57
CA TYR A 52 1.83 5.68 4.22
C TYR A 52 2.16 6.44 5.51
N ASP A 53 1.75 7.71 5.65
CA ASP A 53 1.99 8.53 6.85
C ASP A 53 0.83 8.45 7.86
N GLY A 54 -0.27 7.79 7.51
CA GLY A 54 -1.47 7.70 8.35
C GLY A 54 -2.23 9.01 8.49
N ARG A 55 -2.11 9.94 7.54
CA ARG A 55 -2.74 11.28 7.64
C ARG A 55 -4.27 11.28 7.59
N ALA A 56 -4.88 10.21 7.06
CA ALA A 56 -6.32 10.03 6.97
C ALA A 56 -6.78 8.92 7.94
N ALA A 57 -7.88 9.18 8.65
CA ALA A 57 -8.44 8.29 9.67
C ALA A 57 -9.55 7.36 9.14
N SER A 58 -10.08 7.61 7.93
CA SER A 58 -11.09 6.76 7.28
C SER A 58 -10.89 6.71 5.76
N LEU A 59 -11.50 5.73 5.10
CA LEU A 59 -11.54 5.65 3.63
C LEU A 59 -12.26 6.88 3.05
N GLU A 60 -13.32 7.36 3.69
CA GLU A 60 -14.03 8.56 3.24
C GLU A 60 -13.13 9.80 3.26
N GLU A 61 -12.34 9.98 4.32
CA GLU A 61 -11.38 11.07 4.38
C GLU A 61 -10.29 10.89 3.31
N GLN A 62 -9.77 9.68 3.18
CA GLN A 62 -8.76 9.33 2.19
C GLN A 62 -9.25 9.63 0.77
N ALA A 63 -10.45 9.19 0.40
CA ALA A 63 -10.98 9.24 -0.96
C ALA A 63 -11.11 10.66 -1.53
N LEU A 64 -11.27 11.67 -0.67
CA LEU A 64 -11.37 13.07 -1.08
C LEU A 64 -9.99 13.72 -1.30
N MET A 65 -8.93 13.23 -0.65
CA MET A 65 -7.61 13.85 -0.74
C MET A 65 -6.98 13.76 -2.14
N PRO A 66 -6.96 12.60 -2.84
CA PRO A 66 -6.46 12.48 -4.22
C PRO A 66 -7.19 13.39 -5.21
N ILE A 67 -8.51 13.56 -5.02
CA ILE A 67 -9.34 14.43 -5.85
C ILE A 67 -8.78 15.86 -5.80
N ALA A 68 -8.52 16.38 -4.61
CA ALA A 68 -8.03 17.73 -4.38
C ALA A 68 -6.51 17.92 -4.60
N ASN A 69 -5.71 16.86 -4.54
CA ASN A 69 -4.26 16.99 -4.55
C ASN A 69 -3.74 17.54 -5.90
N PRO A 70 -2.96 18.65 -5.91
CA PRO A 70 -2.44 19.26 -7.13
C PRO A 70 -1.38 18.44 -7.88
N LEU A 71 -0.84 17.38 -7.26
CA LEU A 71 0.06 16.40 -7.88
C LEU A 71 -0.69 15.17 -8.42
N GLU A 72 -1.98 15.03 -8.13
CA GLU A 72 -2.80 13.87 -8.51
C GLU A 72 -3.94 14.31 -9.43
N MET A 73 -5.19 14.36 -8.95
CA MET A 73 -6.36 14.65 -9.77
C MET A 73 -6.65 16.15 -9.89
N ASN A 74 -6.07 16.99 -9.01
CA ASN A 74 -6.05 18.45 -9.09
C ASN A 74 -7.42 19.13 -9.29
N LEU A 75 -8.47 18.57 -8.70
CA LEU A 75 -9.85 19.07 -8.81
C LEU A 75 -10.38 19.42 -7.43
N ALA A 76 -10.92 20.63 -7.23
CA ALA A 76 -11.59 20.94 -5.98
C ALA A 76 -12.76 19.96 -5.76
N VAL A 77 -12.95 19.47 -4.52
CA VAL A 77 -14.02 18.51 -4.23
C VAL A 77 -15.40 19.08 -4.58
N ALA A 78 -15.60 20.39 -4.38
CA ALA A 78 -16.82 21.09 -4.81
C ALA A 78 -17.06 20.97 -6.32
N ASP A 79 -16.03 21.15 -7.15
CA ASP A 79 -16.13 20.99 -8.61
C ASP A 79 -16.42 19.53 -8.99
N ALA A 80 -15.86 18.57 -8.25
CA ALA A 80 -16.14 17.15 -8.44
C ALA A 80 -17.62 16.83 -8.17
N VAL A 81 -18.17 17.37 -7.09
CA VAL A 81 -19.60 17.29 -6.73
C VAL A 81 -20.48 18.00 -7.77
N ASP A 82 -20.07 19.15 -8.28
CA ASP A 82 -20.80 19.87 -9.32
C ASP A 82 -20.88 19.07 -10.62
N ARG A 83 -19.81 18.37 -11.00
CA ARG A 83 -19.81 17.46 -12.16
C ARG A 83 -20.81 16.32 -11.97
N LEU A 84 -20.89 15.74 -10.76
CA LEU A 84 -21.89 14.70 -10.46
C LEU A 84 -23.31 15.26 -10.52
N ASN A 85 -23.55 16.45 -9.98
CA ASN A 85 -24.85 17.11 -9.99
C ASN A 85 -25.32 17.46 -11.42
N LYS A 86 -24.39 17.71 -12.35
CA LYS A 86 -24.69 17.97 -13.77
C LYS A 86 -24.91 16.71 -14.59
N ASN A 87 -24.56 15.53 -14.08
CA ASN A 87 -24.77 14.26 -14.75
C ASN A 87 -26.09 13.62 -14.29
N LYS A 88 -27.06 13.47 -15.21
CA LYS A 88 -28.39 12.92 -14.91
C LYS A 88 -28.36 11.50 -14.35
N GLU A 89 -27.45 10.66 -14.83
CA GLU A 89 -27.30 9.29 -14.37
C GLU A 89 -26.81 9.26 -12.91
N TYR A 90 -25.72 9.97 -12.61
CA TYR A 90 -25.22 10.06 -11.24
C TYR A 90 -26.25 10.71 -10.31
N LEU A 91 -26.91 11.78 -10.73
CA LEU A 91 -27.97 12.40 -9.91
C LEU A 91 -29.03 11.37 -9.51
N ASN A 92 -29.52 10.56 -10.45
CA ASN A 92 -30.50 9.50 -10.18
C ASN A 92 -29.96 8.40 -9.27
N LEU A 93 -28.72 7.96 -9.48
CA LEU A 93 -28.07 6.94 -8.65
C LEU A 93 -27.89 7.43 -7.20
N PHE A 94 -27.45 8.67 -7.01
CA PHE A 94 -27.29 9.27 -5.69
C PHE A 94 -28.64 9.45 -4.98
N TYR A 95 -29.68 9.90 -5.69
CA TYR A 95 -31.04 9.94 -5.12
C TYR A 95 -31.58 8.55 -4.75
N LYS A 96 -31.29 7.52 -5.55
CA LYS A 96 -31.72 6.15 -5.26
C LYS A 96 -31.15 5.63 -3.96
N VAL A 97 -29.84 5.83 -3.74
CA VAL A 97 -29.09 5.29 -2.59
C VAL A 97 -29.20 6.19 -1.37
N PHE A 98 -28.89 7.49 -1.51
CA PHE A 98 -28.75 8.42 -0.39
C PHE A 98 -29.99 9.31 -0.15
N LYS A 99 -31.00 9.25 -1.02
CA LYS A 99 -32.21 10.11 -0.97
C LYS A 99 -31.92 11.62 -1.06
N GLN A 100 -30.75 11.98 -1.59
CA GLN A 100 -30.32 13.37 -1.77
C GLN A 100 -29.42 13.50 -3.00
N LYS A 101 -29.18 14.75 -3.41
CA LYS A 101 -28.21 15.08 -4.46
C LYS A 101 -26.78 14.69 -4.04
N PRO A 102 -25.85 14.51 -5.00
CA PRO A 102 -24.43 14.42 -4.70
C PRO A 102 -23.94 15.57 -3.80
N THR A 103 -23.19 15.21 -2.76
CA THR A 103 -22.45 16.07 -1.82
C THR A 103 -21.05 15.48 -1.61
N ALA A 104 -20.15 16.20 -0.95
CA ALA A 104 -18.82 15.66 -0.65
C ALA A 104 -18.91 14.41 0.24
N GLN A 105 -19.84 14.41 1.21
CA GLN A 105 -20.02 13.34 2.19
C GLN A 105 -20.54 12.04 1.56
N ASN A 106 -21.53 12.13 0.67
CA ASN A 106 -22.03 10.91 0.01
C ASN A 106 -21.16 10.47 -1.17
N LEU A 107 -20.38 11.37 -1.77
CA LEU A 107 -19.31 11.02 -2.70
C LEU A 107 -18.25 10.16 -2.01
N SER A 108 -17.71 10.64 -0.89
CA SER A 108 -16.70 9.90 -0.14
C SER A 108 -17.24 8.58 0.41
N ALA A 109 -18.47 8.55 0.91
CA ALA A 109 -19.12 7.32 1.36
C ALA A 109 -19.30 6.30 0.22
N ALA A 110 -19.66 6.74 -0.98
CA ALA A 110 -19.80 5.84 -2.14
C ALA A 110 -18.45 5.24 -2.58
N LEU A 111 -17.37 6.03 -2.55
CA LEU A 111 -16.02 5.56 -2.86
C LEU A 111 -15.52 4.57 -1.80
N ALA A 112 -15.62 4.94 -0.52
CA ALA A 112 -15.26 4.07 0.60
C ALA A 112 -16.02 2.73 0.55
N ALA A 113 -17.33 2.78 0.32
CA ALA A 113 -18.15 1.56 0.21
C ALA A 113 -17.70 0.65 -0.94
N TYR A 114 -17.23 1.20 -2.06
CA TYR A 114 -16.64 0.41 -3.14
C TYR A 114 -15.29 -0.19 -2.72
N GLU A 115 -14.41 0.58 -2.10
CA GLU A 115 -13.10 0.13 -1.63
C GLU A 115 -13.21 -0.98 -0.59
N GLU A 116 -14.21 -0.93 0.30
CA GLU A 116 -14.50 -2.01 1.27
C GLU A 116 -14.93 -3.33 0.63
N THR A 117 -15.30 -3.34 -0.67
CA THR A 117 -15.56 -4.58 -1.40
C THR A 117 -14.30 -5.22 -1.98
N LEU A 118 -13.18 -4.48 -1.99
CA LEU A 118 -11.91 -4.88 -2.61
C LEU A 118 -11.07 -5.76 -1.69
N GLU A 119 -11.70 -6.75 -1.07
CA GLU A 119 -11.04 -7.73 -0.21
C GLU A 119 -10.57 -8.94 -1.04
N THR A 120 -9.47 -9.56 -0.60
CA THR A 120 -8.85 -10.73 -1.25
C THR A 120 -8.65 -11.85 -0.24
N VAL A 121 -9.33 -12.97 -0.49
CA VAL A 121 -9.44 -14.10 0.44
C VAL A 121 -9.21 -15.45 -0.25
N ASN A 122 -8.68 -15.43 -1.48
CA ASN A 122 -8.53 -16.62 -2.31
C ASN A 122 -7.10 -16.77 -2.84
N SER A 123 -6.11 -16.69 -1.95
CA SER A 123 -4.71 -16.98 -2.24
C SER A 123 -4.36 -18.45 -1.99
N LYS A 124 -3.15 -18.86 -2.38
CA LYS A 124 -2.64 -20.21 -2.06
C LYS A 124 -2.43 -20.35 -0.54
N TYR A 125 -2.01 -19.28 0.12
CA TYR A 125 -1.92 -19.23 1.58
C TYR A 125 -3.29 -19.46 2.23
N ASP A 126 -4.36 -18.85 1.71
CA ASP A 126 -5.70 -19.03 2.26
C ASP A 126 -6.17 -20.49 2.10
N ASP A 127 -5.89 -21.15 0.97
CA ASP A 127 -6.18 -22.59 0.81
C ASP A 127 -5.40 -23.44 1.83
N TRP A 128 -4.13 -23.12 2.07
CA TRP A 128 -3.30 -23.81 3.07
C TRP A 128 -3.82 -23.58 4.49
N ALA A 129 -4.15 -22.33 4.84
CA ALA A 129 -4.66 -21.95 6.16
C ALA A 129 -6.04 -22.57 6.47
N ASN A 130 -6.77 -23.01 5.44
CA ASN A 130 -8.03 -23.74 5.56
C ASN A 130 -7.87 -25.26 5.34
N ASP A 131 -6.65 -25.79 5.48
CA ASP A 131 -6.32 -27.23 5.35
C ASP A 131 -6.70 -27.87 4.00
N LYS A 132 -6.87 -27.07 2.94
CA LYS A 132 -7.27 -27.58 1.61
C LYS A 132 -6.09 -28.11 0.81
N ILE A 133 -4.88 -27.64 1.10
CA ILE A 133 -3.64 -28.00 0.40
C ILE A 133 -2.46 -28.08 1.36
N LYS A 134 -1.34 -28.62 0.86
CA LYS A 134 -0.02 -28.47 1.48
C LYS A 134 0.81 -27.45 0.69
N LEU A 135 1.60 -26.65 1.39
CA LEU A 135 2.65 -25.85 0.76
C LEU A 135 3.76 -26.76 0.21
N SER A 136 4.45 -26.30 -0.83
CA SER A 136 5.68 -26.96 -1.29
C SER A 136 6.77 -26.86 -0.22
N PRO A 137 7.80 -27.72 -0.26
CA PRO A 137 8.88 -27.65 0.72
C PRO A 137 9.58 -26.28 0.79
N ALA A 138 9.68 -25.53 -0.31
CA ALA A 138 10.28 -24.19 -0.31
C ALA A 138 9.39 -23.15 0.36
N GLU A 139 8.08 -23.16 0.04
CA GLU A 139 7.10 -22.27 0.65
C GLU A 139 6.96 -22.53 2.15
N GLU A 140 7.01 -23.80 2.59
CA GLU A 140 6.94 -24.16 4.01
C GLU A 140 8.19 -23.67 4.77
N ARG A 141 9.40 -23.83 4.20
CA ARG A 141 10.62 -23.25 4.77
C ARG A 141 10.56 -21.73 4.82
N GLY A 142 10.05 -21.11 3.76
CA GLY A 142 9.86 -19.66 3.67
C GLY A 142 8.93 -19.12 4.74
N LYS A 143 7.79 -19.79 4.96
CA LYS A 143 6.84 -19.47 6.03
C LYS A 143 7.52 -19.58 7.39
N THR A 144 8.23 -20.68 7.67
CA THR A 144 8.94 -20.88 8.94
C THR A 144 9.99 -19.80 9.20
N LEU A 145 10.72 -19.38 8.17
CA LEU A 145 11.66 -18.25 8.27
C LEU A 145 10.92 -16.95 8.56
N PHE A 146 9.84 -16.68 7.82
CA PHE A 146 9.03 -15.45 7.93
C PHE A 146 8.42 -15.27 9.33
N THR A 147 7.87 -16.35 9.91
CA THR A 147 7.27 -16.35 11.24
C THR A 147 8.26 -16.65 12.37
N GLY A 148 9.51 -16.97 12.05
CA GLY A 148 10.51 -17.38 13.02
C GLY A 148 11.47 -16.26 13.41
N ASP A 149 12.24 -16.50 14.48
CA ASP A 149 13.15 -15.52 15.09
C ASP A 149 14.35 -15.12 14.22
N LYS A 150 14.62 -15.87 13.13
CA LYS A 150 15.74 -15.56 12.24
C LYS A 150 15.43 -14.37 11.34
N ALA A 151 14.29 -14.39 10.64
CA ALA A 151 13.93 -13.30 9.72
C ALA A 151 13.03 -12.26 10.37
N LYS A 152 12.27 -12.61 11.43
CA LYS A 152 11.44 -11.70 12.23
C LYS A 152 10.44 -10.87 11.44
N CYS A 153 10.06 -11.31 10.25
CA CYS A 153 9.15 -10.54 9.39
C CYS A 153 7.77 -10.40 10.04
N PHE A 154 7.32 -11.45 10.75
CA PHE A 154 6.03 -11.49 11.43
C PHE A 154 5.93 -10.55 12.64
N ASP A 155 7.03 -10.01 13.16
CA ASP A 155 6.99 -9.04 14.28
C ASP A 155 6.23 -7.76 13.88
N CYS A 156 6.24 -7.40 12.59
CA CYS A 156 5.50 -6.26 12.04
C CYS A 156 4.42 -6.68 11.03
N HIS A 157 4.61 -7.79 10.32
CA HIS A 157 3.72 -8.29 9.28
C HIS A 157 2.87 -9.47 9.74
N PHE A 158 2.00 -9.23 10.73
CA PHE A 158 1.14 -10.24 11.34
C PHE A 158 -0.35 -10.07 10.99
N GLY A 159 -1.18 -10.98 11.50
CA GLY A 159 -2.63 -10.95 11.31
C GLY A 159 -3.06 -11.38 9.91
N PRO A 160 -4.37 -11.26 9.61
CA PRO A 160 -4.95 -11.78 8.37
C PRO A 160 -4.34 -11.20 7.09
N ASP A 161 -3.89 -9.94 7.12
CA ASP A 161 -3.36 -9.23 5.95
C ASP A 161 -1.87 -8.95 6.03
N PHE A 162 -1.19 -9.55 7.00
CA PHE A 162 0.26 -9.43 7.21
C PHE A 162 0.69 -7.97 7.41
N THR A 163 0.01 -7.27 8.30
CA THR A 163 0.38 -5.93 8.77
C THR A 163 -0.18 -5.69 10.17
N GLY A 164 0.65 -5.11 11.03
CA GLY A 164 0.24 -4.56 12.31
C GLY A 164 -0.34 -3.14 12.25
N ASP A 165 -0.37 -2.52 11.06
CA ASP A 165 -0.75 -1.10 10.85
C ASP A 165 0.02 -0.09 11.73
N GLU A 166 1.12 -0.55 12.32
CA GLU A 166 2.04 0.26 13.09
C GLU A 166 2.95 1.09 12.17
N PHE A 167 3.65 2.06 12.75
CA PHE A 167 4.53 2.95 12.01
C PHE A 167 5.99 2.64 12.33
N LYS A 168 6.75 2.31 11.30
CA LYS A 168 8.15 1.89 11.40
C LYS A 168 9.02 2.69 10.46
N ASN A 169 10.26 2.93 10.89
CA ASN A 169 11.29 3.47 10.04
C ASN A 169 12.31 2.37 9.80
N ILE A 170 12.39 1.91 8.55
CA ILE A 170 13.27 0.82 8.15
C ILE A 170 14.67 1.30 7.75
N GLY A 171 14.93 2.62 7.74
CA GLY A 171 16.23 3.20 7.39
C GLY A 171 16.34 3.82 6.00
N LEU A 172 15.24 4.20 5.37
CA LEU A 172 15.29 4.93 4.10
C LEU A 172 15.55 6.42 4.29
N PHE A 173 15.04 7.03 5.36
CA PHE A 173 15.18 8.46 5.62
C PHE A 173 16.62 8.82 6.04
N ASN A 174 17.21 9.83 5.39
CA ASN A 174 18.58 10.28 5.68
C ASN A 174 18.78 11.81 5.61
N SER A 175 17.68 12.58 5.59
CA SER A 175 17.62 14.05 5.51
C SER A 175 18.39 14.73 4.36
N THR A 176 19.05 13.97 3.49
CA THR A 176 19.95 14.49 2.44
C THR A 176 19.41 14.14 1.06
N PHE A 177 19.15 12.86 0.81
CA PHE A 177 18.66 12.34 -0.45
C PHE A 177 17.22 11.86 -0.37
N ILE A 178 16.84 11.29 0.78
CA ILE A 178 15.47 10.86 1.07
C ILE A 178 15.00 11.68 2.28
N THR A 179 14.20 12.70 1.98
CA THR A 179 13.78 13.74 2.92
C THR A 179 12.31 13.64 3.31
N ASP A 180 11.56 12.68 2.77
CA ASP A 180 10.17 12.44 3.16
C ASP A 180 10.11 12.00 4.61
N SER A 181 9.56 12.87 5.46
CA SER A 181 9.53 12.67 6.91
C SER A 181 8.42 11.71 7.37
N GLY A 182 7.53 11.31 6.45
CA GLY A 182 6.48 10.34 6.72
C GLY A 182 5.49 10.84 7.77
N ARG A 183 5.27 10.02 8.81
CA ARG A 183 4.29 10.28 9.87
C ARG A 183 4.51 11.60 10.60
N TYR A 184 5.75 12.09 10.68
CA TYR A 184 6.06 13.40 11.25
C TYR A 184 5.23 14.53 10.62
N ASP A 185 4.95 14.48 9.32
CA ASP A 185 4.16 15.52 8.65
C ASP A 185 2.78 15.69 9.28
N LYS A 186 2.20 14.61 9.83
CA LYS A 186 0.92 14.64 10.55
C LYS A 186 1.07 14.89 12.05
N THR A 187 2.01 14.20 12.72
CA THR A 187 2.08 14.19 14.19
C THR A 187 2.93 15.32 14.77
N LYS A 188 3.86 15.87 13.98
CA LYS A 188 4.90 16.80 14.41
C LYS A 188 5.80 16.29 15.54
N SER A 189 5.78 14.98 15.80
CA SER A 189 6.62 14.34 16.81
C SER A 189 7.96 13.93 16.19
N ILE A 190 9.08 14.42 16.74
CA ILE A 190 10.44 14.08 16.27
C ILE A 190 10.66 12.56 16.23
N ALA A 191 10.05 11.83 17.17
CA ALA A 191 10.12 10.37 17.23
C ALA A 191 9.47 9.68 16.02
N ASP A 192 8.66 10.38 15.22
CA ASP A 192 7.96 9.85 14.04
C ASP A 192 8.64 10.19 12.71
N ILE A 193 9.77 10.90 12.74
CA ILE A 193 10.53 11.23 11.52
C ILE A 193 10.99 9.97 10.81
N GLY A 194 10.61 9.86 9.54
CA GLY A 194 10.95 8.74 8.66
C GLY A 194 10.11 7.49 8.88
N LYS A 195 9.10 7.53 9.77
CA LYS A 195 8.21 6.40 9.99
C LYS A 195 7.08 6.38 8.96
N PHE A 196 6.80 5.19 8.46
CA PHE A 196 5.67 4.90 7.59
C PHE A 196 4.90 3.69 8.09
N LYS A 197 3.61 3.64 7.74
CA LYS A 197 2.71 2.53 8.06
C LYS A 197 3.25 1.26 7.44
N VAL A 198 3.31 0.19 8.22
CA VAL A 198 3.66 -1.15 7.73
C VAL A 198 2.59 -1.57 6.70
N PRO A 199 2.96 -1.86 5.44
CA PRO A 199 1.99 -2.27 4.42
C PRO A 199 1.54 -3.71 4.66
N GLY A 200 0.31 -4.04 4.26
CA GLY A 200 -0.13 -5.43 4.15
C GLY A 200 0.67 -6.16 3.06
N LEU A 201 0.92 -7.46 3.24
CA LEU A 201 1.70 -8.26 2.28
C LEU A 201 0.84 -9.12 1.36
N ARG A 202 -0.48 -9.08 1.48
CA ARG A 202 -1.37 -9.68 0.47
C ARG A 202 -1.09 -9.05 -0.90
N ASN A 203 -0.92 -9.89 -1.91
CA ASN A 203 -0.57 -9.50 -3.28
C ASN A 203 0.79 -8.77 -3.43
N VAL A 204 1.71 -8.87 -2.46
CA VAL A 204 3.02 -8.19 -2.54
C VAL A 204 3.85 -8.62 -3.76
N ALA A 205 3.69 -9.86 -4.23
CA ALA A 205 4.42 -10.35 -5.41
C ALA A 205 3.99 -9.69 -6.74
N VAL A 206 2.90 -8.93 -6.79
CA VAL A 206 2.34 -8.34 -8.02
C VAL A 206 2.17 -6.82 -7.97
N THR A 207 2.80 -6.17 -6.99
CA THR A 207 2.62 -4.74 -6.68
C THR A 207 3.94 -3.97 -6.66
N ALA A 208 4.95 -4.47 -7.38
CA ALA A 208 6.19 -3.75 -7.58
C ALA A 208 5.95 -2.41 -8.32
N PRO A 209 6.77 -1.37 -8.08
CA PRO A 209 7.92 -1.35 -7.17
C PRO A 209 7.55 -1.15 -5.70
N TYR A 210 8.51 -1.34 -4.80
CA TYR A 210 8.31 -1.46 -3.36
C TYR A 210 8.81 -0.27 -2.56
N MET A 211 8.32 -0.20 -1.31
CA MET A 211 8.49 0.90 -0.35
C MET A 211 7.67 2.14 -0.72
N HIS A 212 7.57 3.10 0.22
CA HIS A 212 6.77 4.31 0.03
C HIS A 212 7.23 5.17 -1.15
N ASN A 213 8.46 4.97 -1.65
CA ASN A 213 9.07 5.72 -2.74
C ASN A 213 9.37 4.84 -3.98
N GLY A 214 8.98 3.57 -3.99
CA GLY A 214 9.20 2.68 -5.13
C GLY A 214 10.67 2.39 -5.45
N ILE A 215 11.58 2.49 -4.46
CA ILE A 215 13.03 2.40 -4.71
C ILE A 215 13.49 0.99 -5.10
N PHE A 216 12.80 -0.06 -4.64
CA PHE A 216 13.13 -1.44 -4.97
C PHE A 216 12.18 -1.98 -6.04
N LYS A 217 12.72 -2.60 -7.09
CA LYS A 217 11.96 -3.13 -8.22
C LYS A 217 11.50 -4.57 -8.00
N THR A 218 12.15 -5.30 -7.10
CA THR A 218 11.92 -6.74 -6.92
C THR A 218 11.88 -7.12 -5.43
N LEU A 219 11.23 -8.23 -5.09
CA LEU A 219 11.24 -8.76 -3.72
C LEU A 219 12.65 -9.20 -3.30
N GLU A 220 13.48 -9.59 -4.26
CA GLU A 220 14.89 -9.90 -4.06
C GLU A 220 15.66 -8.68 -3.56
N GLU A 221 15.44 -7.49 -4.15
CA GLU A 221 16.03 -6.24 -3.68
C GLU A 221 15.54 -5.87 -2.27
N VAL A 222 14.25 -6.08 -2.00
CA VAL A 222 13.67 -5.87 -0.65
C VAL A 222 14.33 -6.77 0.39
N LEU A 223 14.45 -8.08 0.13
CA LEU A 223 15.11 -8.99 1.08
C LEU A 223 16.60 -8.73 1.19
N HIS A 224 17.26 -8.36 0.08
CA HIS A 224 18.66 -7.96 0.12
C HIS A 224 18.86 -6.75 1.05
N TYR A 225 17.93 -5.80 1.02
CA TYR A 225 17.94 -4.64 1.91
C TYR A 225 17.84 -5.04 3.38
N TYR A 226 16.83 -5.81 3.77
CA TYR A 226 16.71 -6.28 5.15
C TYR A 226 17.89 -7.16 5.59
N ASN A 227 18.50 -7.89 4.65
CA ASN A 227 19.69 -8.70 4.94
C ASN A 227 20.99 -7.89 5.02
N ASN A 228 20.99 -6.62 4.61
CA ASN A 228 22.13 -5.71 4.67
C ASN A 228 21.69 -4.23 4.84
N PRO A 229 21.03 -3.88 5.96
CA PRO A 229 20.38 -2.57 6.12
C PRO A 229 21.38 -1.40 6.14
N ASN A 230 22.63 -1.65 6.53
CA ASN A 230 23.68 -0.64 6.63
C ASN A 230 24.52 -0.49 5.35
N GLY A 231 24.31 -1.34 4.34
CA GLY A 231 25.16 -1.38 3.14
C GLY A 231 24.64 -0.62 1.93
N ILE A 232 23.39 -0.14 1.98
CA ILE A 232 22.71 0.44 0.81
C ILE A 232 22.53 1.95 0.93
N PHE A 233 22.17 2.46 2.11
CA PHE A 233 21.97 3.89 2.33
C PHE A 233 23.03 4.48 3.25
N ILE A 234 23.50 5.67 2.88
CA ILE A 234 24.46 6.45 3.66
C ILE A 234 23.71 7.17 4.78
N HIS A 235 24.17 6.99 6.03
CA HIS A 235 23.68 7.67 7.24
C HIS A 235 22.15 7.65 7.44
N PRO A 236 21.50 6.47 7.47
CA PRO A 236 20.09 6.38 7.79
C PRO A 236 19.83 6.88 9.22
N GLN A 237 18.72 7.60 9.40
CA GLN A 237 18.35 8.19 10.70
C GLN A 237 17.11 7.50 11.25
N ASN A 238 17.04 7.40 12.58
CA ASN A 238 15.87 6.93 13.32
C ASN A 238 15.40 5.51 12.94
N ILE A 239 16.31 4.61 12.54
CA ILE A 239 15.96 3.20 12.24
C ILE A 239 15.38 2.54 13.50
N ASP A 240 14.28 1.82 13.33
CA ASP A 240 13.72 0.99 14.40
C ASP A 240 14.80 0.00 14.92
N PRO A 241 15.04 -0.07 16.24
CA PRO A 241 16.04 -0.96 16.82
C PRO A 241 15.95 -2.42 16.36
N ALA A 242 14.74 -2.91 16.05
CA ALA A 242 14.52 -4.26 15.55
C ALA A 242 15.17 -4.52 14.17
N LEU A 243 15.46 -3.48 13.40
CA LEU A 243 15.89 -3.55 11.99
C LEU A 243 17.35 -3.13 11.77
N GLN A 244 18.09 -2.78 12.83
CA GLN A 244 19.48 -2.29 12.71
C GLN A 244 20.49 -3.38 12.38
N LYS A 245 20.14 -4.65 12.61
CA LYS A 245 21.04 -5.79 12.43
C LYS A 245 20.70 -6.55 11.15
N PRO A 246 21.72 -6.95 10.36
CA PRO A 246 21.54 -7.89 9.26
C PRO A 246 20.84 -9.17 9.72
N LEU A 247 19.92 -9.69 8.90
CA LEU A 247 19.20 -10.94 9.18
C LEU A 247 20.08 -12.21 9.04
N GLY A 248 21.22 -12.13 8.34
CA GLY A 248 22.11 -13.28 8.13
C GLY A 248 21.47 -14.40 7.31
N LEU A 249 20.55 -14.07 6.41
CA LEU A 249 19.89 -14.99 5.50
C LEU A 249 20.84 -15.40 4.37
N THR A 250 20.94 -16.70 4.13
CA THR A 250 21.56 -17.25 2.92
C THR A 250 20.71 -16.92 1.69
N LYS A 251 21.29 -17.05 0.48
CA LYS A 251 20.54 -16.86 -0.77
C LYS A 251 19.32 -17.78 -0.85
N ARG A 252 19.47 -19.05 -0.42
CA ARG A 252 18.38 -20.02 -0.40
C ARG A 252 17.24 -19.60 0.52
N GLU A 253 17.57 -19.09 1.72
CA GLU A 253 16.55 -18.64 2.67
C GLU A 253 15.79 -17.42 2.14
N GLN A 254 16.47 -16.49 1.45
CA GLN A 254 15.79 -15.37 0.78
C GLN A 254 14.83 -15.88 -0.31
N THR A 255 15.25 -16.83 -1.15
CA THR A 255 14.38 -17.45 -2.17
C THR A 255 13.21 -18.22 -1.56
N ASP A 256 13.41 -18.92 -0.44
CA ASP A 256 12.35 -19.64 0.27
C ASP A 256 11.32 -18.63 0.82
N ILE A 257 11.74 -17.51 1.45
CA ILE A 257 10.83 -16.45 1.90
C ILE A 257 10.04 -15.85 0.72
N ILE A 258 10.69 -15.57 -0.41
CA ILE A 258 9.99 -15.07 -1.61
C ILE A 258 8.96 -16.09 -2.11
N SER A 259 9.28 -17.38 -2.06
CA SER A 259 8.33 -18.44 -2.43
C SER A 259 7.10 -18.40 -1.53
N PHE A 260 7.28 -18.17 -0.22
CA PHE A 260 6.18 -17.96 0.71
C PHE A 260 5.38 -16.68 0.40
N LEU A 261 6.03 -15.54 0.16
CA LEU A 261 5.34 -14.27 -0.16
C LEU A 261 4.47 -14.40 -1.43
N LYS A 262 4.92 -15.18 -2.42
CA LYS A 262 4.12 -15.48 -3.63
C LYS A 262 2.84 -16.26 -3.33
N THR A 263 2.78 -16.98 -2.21
CA THR A 263 1.55 -17.69 -1.79
C THR A 263 0.45 -16.72 -1.33
N LEU A 264 0.81 -15.48 -0.97
CA LEU A 264 -0.11 -14.42 -0.51
C LEU A 264 -0.82 -13.70 -1.66
N THR A 265 -0.58 -14.08 -2.90
CA THR A 265 -1.24 -13.50 -4.08
C THR A 265 -2.59 -14.17 -4.30
N ASP A 266 -3.65 -13.37 -4.38
CA ASP A 266 -4.98 -13.83 -4.76
C ASP A 266 -4.93 -14.48 -6.15
N LYS A 267 -5.59 -15.63 -6.32
CA LYS A 267 -5.58 -16.40 -7.57
C LYS A 267 -5.98 -15.55 -8.78
N LYS A 268 -6.83 -14.53 -8.63
CA LYS A 268 -7.21 -13.64 -9.74
C LYS A 268 -6.06 -12.80 -10.28
N TYR A 269 -5.00 -12.59 -9.51
CA TYR A 269 -3.80 -11.83 -9.91
C TYR A 269 -2.59 -12.70 -10.23
N LYS A 270 -2.70 -14.03 -10.10
CA LYS A 270 -1.58 -14.96 -10.27
C LYS A 270 -0.89 -14.89 -11.64
N LYS A 271 -1.60 -14.46 -12.70
CA LYS A 271 -1.01 -14.29 -14.04
C LYS A 271 0.06 -13.20 -14.10
N ASN A 272 0.08 -12.31 -13.10
CA ASN A 272 1.00 -11.18 -13.00
C ASN A 272 2.07 -11.41 -11.91
N ALA A 273 2.14 -12.62 -11.32
CA ALA A 273 2.95 -13.01 -10.16
C ALA A 273 4.17 -13.87 -10.51
#